data_AF-A0AAN4FDB9-F1
#
_entry.id   AF-A0AAN4FDB9-F1
#
_cell.length_a   1.000
_cell.length_b   1.000
_cell.length_c   1.000
_cell.angle_alpha   90.00
_cell.angle_beta   90.00
_cell.angle_gamma   90.00
#
_symmetry.space_group_name_H-M   'P 1'
#
loop_
_entity.id
_entity.type
_entity.pdbx_description
1 polymer ?
#
loop_
_entity_poly.entity_id
_entity_poly.type
_entity_poly.pdbx_seq_one_letter_code
_entity_poly.pdbx_strand_id
1 'polypeptide(L)'
;MATKEEFNHYQPLGNSDPAHTAIAPGGLSAKTPAMTPLMLDGTTRKLVVWDGTTDGAAVGILAVAADQTSTTLTFYKSGSFRYEDVLWPEAASDET
;
A
#
# COMPACT_ATOMS: atom_id res chain seq x y z
N MET A 1 16.97 -10.64 -36.10
CA MET A 1 15.93 -10.16 -35.17
C MET A 1 16.48 -8.94 -34.48
N ALA A 2 15.79 -7.80 -34.52
CA ALA A 2 16.17 -6.63 -33.75
C ALA A 2 15.55 -6.74 -32.35
N THR A 3 16.33 -6.45 -31.30
CA THR A 3 15.83 -6.36 -29.94
C THR A 3 14.91 -5.16 -29.84
N LYS A 4 13.64 -5.37 -29.51
CA LYS A 4 12.69 -4.29 -29.20
C LYS A 4 12.85 -3.98 -27.71
N GLU A 5 13.43 -2.83 -27.38
CA GLU A 5 13.44 -2.35 -26.01
C GLU A 5 12.13 -1.61 -25.74
N GLU A 6 11.48 -1.94 -24.62
CA GLU A 6 10.24 -1.31 -24.19
C GLU A 6 10.56 -0.41 -22.99
N PHE A 7 10.37 0.90 -23.15
CA PHE A 7 10.59 1.88 -22.09
C PHE A 7 9.25 2.23 -21.45
N ASN A 8 9.04 1.77 -20.22
CA ASN A 8 7.84 2.07 -19.44
C ASN A 8 8.19 3.06 -18.32
N HIS A 9 7.53 4.22 -18.32
CA HIS A 9 7.67 5.21 -17.25
C HIS A 9 6.70 4.87 -16.11
N TYR A 10 7.24 4.46 -14.96
CA TYR A 10 6.45 4.14 -13.77
C TYR A 10 6.43 5.34 -12.81
N GLN A 11 5.26 5.99 -12.69
CA GLN A 11 5.08 7.14 -11.80
C GLN A 11 3.89 6.90 -10.87
N PRO A 12 4.11 6.27 -9.70
CA PRO A 12 3.01 5.90 -8.80
C PRO A 12 2.35 7.10 -8.12
N LEU A 13 2.98 8.28 -8.16
CA LEU A 13 2.41 9.52 -7.65
C LEU A 13 1.47 10.14 -8.70
N GLY A 14 0.21 10.29 -8.31
CA GLY A 14 -0.86 10.84 -9.13
C GLY A 14 -0.95 12.38 -9.08
N ASN A 15 -0.24 13.03 -8.17
CA ASN A 15 -0.27 14.49 -8.02
C ASN A 15 1.04 15.04 -7.41
N SER A 16 1.13 16.37 -7.25
CA SER A 16 2.32 17.09 -6.78
C SER A 16 2.44 17.22 -5.26
N ASP A 17 1.46 16.74 -4.48
CA ASP A 17 1.52 16.84 -3.03
C ASP A 17 2.62 15.91 -2.46
N PRO A 18 3.39 16.36 -1.44
CA PRO A 18 4.49 15.56 -0.90
C PRO A 18 4.05 14.22 -0.31
N ALA A 19 4.61 13.14 -0.85
CA ALA A 19 4.49 11.80 -0.28
C ALA A 19 5.51 11.62 0.86
N HIS A 20 5.02 11.59 2.11
CA HIS A 20 5.85 11.35 3.28
C HIS A 20 5.65 9.93 3.81
N THR A 21 6.74 9.34 4.31
CA THR A 21 6.69 8.02 4.96
C THR A 21 6.61 8.14 6.48
N ALA A 22 6.18 7.04 7.09
CA ALA A 22 6.24 6.79 8.53
C ALA A 22 6.57 5.32 8.77
N ILE A 23 6.88 5.01 10.02
CA ILE A 23 7.13 3.64 10.49
C ILE A 23 6.16 3.28 11.61
N ALA A 24 5.70 2.05 11.66
CA ALA A 24 4.88 1.52 12.74
C ALA A 24 5.04 0.00 12.90
N PRO A 25 4.65 -0.58 14.05
CA PRO A 25 4.69 -2.03 14.25
C PRO A 25 3.85 -2.80 13.22
N GLY A 26 4.45 -3.84 12.64
CA GLY A 26 3.83 -4.70 11.63
C GLY A 26 3.16 -5.94 12.21
N GLY A 27 2.02 -6.31 11.63
CA GLY A 27 1.25 -7.52 11.96
C GLY A 27 0.84 -8.34 10.73
N LEU A 28 1.63 -8.28 9.65
CA LEU A 28 1.33 -8.99 8.40
C LEU A 28 1.26 -10.51 8.65
N SER A 29 0.35 -11.19 7.95
CA SER A 29 0.17 -12.64 8.01
C SER A 29 0.90 -13.40 6.89
N ALA A 30 1.33 -12.69 5.85
CA ALA A 30 2.00 -13.24 4.67
C ALA A 30 2.90 -12.19 3.99
N LYS A 31 3.64 -12.64 2.96
CA LYS A 31 4.39 -11.75 2.06
C LYS A 31 3.43 -10.77 1.40
N THR A 32 3.73 -9.48 1.54
CA THR A 32 2.89 -8.37 1.08
C THR A 32 3.73 -7.44 0.21
N PRO A 33 3.36 -7.21 -1.06
CA PRO A 33 4.07 -6.30 -1.94
C PRO A 33 3.91 -4.84 -1.53
N ALA A 34 4.85 -3.98 -1.94
CA ALA A 34 4.67 -2.53 -1.86
C ALA A 34 3.41 -2.11 -2.64
N MET A 35 2.90 -0.91 -2.37
CA MET A 35 1.65 -0.38 -2.92
C MET A 35 0.38 -1.06 -2.39
N THR A 36 0.46 -1.81 -1.30
CA THR A 36 -0.71 -2.43 -0.65
C THR A 36 -1.31 -1.48 0.41
N PRO A 37 -2.64 -1.22 0.40
CA PRO A 37 -3.31 -0.47 1.47
C PRO A 37 -3.23 -1.18 2.83
N LEU A 38 -3.02 -0.40 3.89
CA LEU A 38 -2.87 -0.88 5.26
C LEU A 38 -3.92 -0.26 6.19
N MET A 39 -4.38 -1.04 7.17
CA MET A 39 -5.23 -0.60 8.27
C MET A 39 -4.60 -0.93 9.63
N LEU A 40 -5.13 -0.32 10.70
CA LEU A 40 -4.77 -0.69 12.07
C LEU A 40 -5.66 -1.83 12.56
N ASP A 41 -5.04 -2.91 13.04
CA ASP A 41 -5.76 -3.94 13.75
C ASP A 41 -6.27 -3.41 15.11
N GLY A 42 -7.56 -3.54 15.36
CA GLY A 42 -8.22 -2.97 16.55
C GLY A 42 -7.74 -3.55 17.87
N THR A 43 -7.21 -4.78 17.86
CA THR A 43 -6.78 -5.51 19.06
C THR A 43 -5.31 -5.27 19.37
N THR A 44 -4.45 -5.49 18.38
CA THR A 44 -2.98 -5.47 18.51
C THR A 44 -2.38 -4.09 18.24
N ARG A 45 -3.14 -3.17 17.63
CA ARG A 45 -2.68 -1.84 17.19
C ARG A 45 -1.50 -1.89 16.20
N LYS A 46 -1.35 -3.01 15.49
CA LYS A 46 -0.34 -3.20 14.44
C LYS A 46 -0.92 -2.87 13.08
N LEU A 47 -0.06 -2.50 12.14
CA LEU A 47 -0.44 -2.37 10.74
C LEU A 47 -0.61 -3.75 10.10
N VAL A 48 -1.78 -3.95 9.50
CA VAL A 48 -2.17 -5.14 8.72
C VAL A 48 -2.68 -4.71 7.35
N VAL A 49 -2.83 -5.64 6.42
CA VAL A 49 -3.45 -5.35 5.11
C VAL A 49 -4.90 -4.92 5.34
N TRP A 50 -5.34 -3.86 4.67
CA TRP A 50 -6.74 -3.42 4.73
C TRP A 50 -7.65 -4.47 4.08
N ASP A 51 -8.77 -4.76 4.74
CA ASP A 51 -9.69 -5.82 4.32
C ASP A 51 -10.59 -5.46 3.12
N GLY A 52 -10.65 -4.17 2.75
CA GLY A 52 -11.48 -3.69 1.64
C GLY A 52 -12.94 -3.42 1.99
N THR A 53 -13.39 -3.74 3.21
CA THR A 53 -14.81 -3.73 3.57
C THR A 53 -15.21 -2.55 4.44
N THR A 54 -14.25 -1.98 5.18
CA THR A 54 -14.51 -0.85 6.08
C THR A 54 -14.05 0.45 5.45
N ASP A 55 -15.00 1.30 5.09
CA ASP A 55 -14.76 2.63 4.53
C ASP A 55 -13.87 3.48 5.45
N GLY A 56 -12.87 4.12 4.87
CA GLY A 56 -11.94 5.00 5.59
C GLY A 56 -11.01 4.27 6.58
N ALA A 57 -11.00 2.94 6.65
CA ALA A 57 -10.10 2.20 7.53
C ALA A 57 -8.66 2.07 6.99
N ALA A 58 -8.44 2.29 5.69
CA ALA A 58 -7.11 2.36 5.12
C ALA A 58 -6.39 3.64 5.60
N VAL A 59 -5.33 3.48 6.41
CA VAL A 59 -4.58 4.58 7.04
C VAL A 59 -3.25 4.87 6.35
N GLY A 60 -2.87 4.10 5.33
CA GLY A 60 -1.65 4.31 4.56
C GLY A 60 -1.40 3.22 3.53
N ILE A 61 -0.32 3.37 2.76
CA ILE A 61 0.08 2.44 1.70
C ILE A 61 1.48 1.91 2.01
N LEU A 62 1.67 0.59 1.94
CA LEU A 62 2.97 -0.04 2.19
C LEU A 62 4.02 0.47 1.19
N ALA A 63 5.10 1.07 1.68
CA ALA A 63 6.12 1.68 0.82
C ALA A 63 7.19 0.68 0.37
N VAL A 64 7.47 -0.33 1.20
CA VAL A 64 8.48 -1.36 0.95
C VAL A 64 7.83 -2.73 1.17
N ALA A 65 8.02 -3.65 0.22
CA ALA A 65 7.51 -5.01 0.36
C ALA A 65 8.03 -5.65 1.67
N ALA A 66 7.14 -6.35 2.36
CA ALA A 66 7.40 -6.88 3.69
C ALA A 66 6.69 -8.23 3.87
N ASP A 67 6.91 -8.89 5.00
CA ASP A 67 6.29 -10.18 5.31
C ASP A 67 5.98 -10.31 6.81
N GLN A 68 5.47 -11.47 7.22
CA GLN A 68 5.08 -11.75 8.60
C GLN A 68 6.23 -11.69 9.62
N THR A 69 7.48 -11.68 9.15
CA THR A 69 8.66 -11.53 10.02
C THR A 69 9.02 -10.07 10.28
N SER A 70 8.42 -9.14 9.51
CA SER A 70 8.69 -7.70 9.60
C SER A 70 7.98 -7.11 10.82
N THR A 71 8.76 -6.84 11.87
CA THR A 71 8.25 -6.23 13.11
C THR A 71 7.93 -4.75 12.97
N THR A 72 8.53 -4.07 11.99
CA THR A 72 8.30 -2.66 11.65
C THR A 72 8.04 -2.54 10.15
N LEU A 73 6.99 -1.81 9.79
CA LEU A 73 6.66 -1.50 8.40
C LEU A 73 6.92 -0.04 8.12
N THR A 74 7.40 0.25 6.91
CA THR A 74 7.49 1.60 6.36
C THR A 74 6.34 1.81 5.39
N PHE A 75 5.55 2.85 5.61
CA PHE A 75 4.35 3.13 4.82
C PHE A 75 4.25 4.62 4.48
N TYR A 76 3.55 4.94 3.40
CA TYR A 76 3.19 6.30 3.04
C TYR A 76 2.01 6.77 3.89
N LYS A 77 2.16 7.92 4.54
CA LYS A 77 1.13 8.57 5.38
C LYS A 77 0.48 9.78 4.71
N SER A 78 1.01 10.20 3.56
CA SER A 78 0.51 11.31 2.75
C SER A 78 0.94 11.08 1.30
N GLY A 79 0.41 11.90 0.37
CA GLY A 79 0.65 11.78 -1.06
C GLY A 79 -0.61 11.36 -1.80
N SER A 80 -0.79 11.83 -3.02
CA SER A 80 -1.78 11.29 -3.96
C SER A 80 -1.14 10.17 -4.79
N PHE A 81 -1.68 8.96 -4.70
CA PHE A 81 -1.22 7.80 -5.45
C PHE A 81 -2.17 7.49 -6.61
N ARG A 82 -1.63 6.97 -7.71
CA ARG A 82 -2.45 6.50 -8.82
C ARG A 82 -3.23 5.26 -8.40
N TYR A 83 -4.53 5.26 -8.64
CA TYR A 83 -5.41 4.16 -8.27
C TYR A 83 -4.98 2.84 -8.91
N GLU A 84 -4.57 2.88 -10.19
CA GLU A 84 -4.12 1.71 -10.97
C GLU A 84 -2.83 1.06 -10.46
N ASP A 85 -2.01 1.80 -9.70
CA ASP A 85 -0.75 1.31 -9.15
C ASP A 85 -0.91 0.75 -7.72
N VAL A 86 -2.03 1.07 -7.06
CA VAL A 86 -2.35 0.57 -5.71
C VAL A 86 -2.98 -0.81 -5.82
N LEU A 87 -2.49 -1.75 -5.02
CA LEU A 87 -2.94 -3.14 -5.00
C LEU A 87 -4.13 -3.28 -4.04
N TRP A 88 -5.31 -2.91 -4.55
CA TRP A 88 -6.55 -2.96 -3.77
C TRP A 88 -6.97 -4.40 -3.44
N PRO A 89 -7.52 -4.64 -2.23
CA PRO A 89 -8.11 -5.93 -1.90
C PRO A 89 -9.37 -6.18 -2.75
N GLU A 90 -9.62 -7.44 -3.11
CA GLU A 90 -10.76 -7.84 -3.97
C GLU A 90 -12.12 -7.41 -3.41
N ALA A 91 -12.25 -7.31 -2.08
CA ALA A 91 -13.47 -6.91 -1.41
C ALA A 91 -13.74 -5.40 -1.45
N ALA A 92 -12.79 -4.58 -1.92
CA ALA A 92 -13.01 -3.15 -2.08
C ALA A 92 -14.06 -2.89 -3.16
N SER A 93 -15.14 -2.20 -2.78
CA SER A 93 -16.14 -1.70 -3.72
C SER A 93 -15.84 -0.26 -4.10
N ASP A 94 -15.95 0.06 -5.39
CA ASP A 94 -16.03 1.45 -5.81
C ASP A 94 -17.35 2.06 -5.28
N GLU A 95 -17.31 3.33 -4.85
CA GLU A 95 -18.54 4.07 -4.51
C GLU A 95 -19.47 4.12 -5.73
N THR A 96 -20.77 3.92 -5.49
CA THR A 96 -21.82 3.89 -6.54
C THR A 96 -22.43 5.25 -6.80
#